data_AF-A0A512IH85-F1
#
_entry.id   AF-A0A512IH85-F1
#
_cell.length_a   1.000
_cell.length_b   1.000
_cell.length_c   1.000
_cell.angle_alpha   90.00
_cell.angle_beta   90.00
_cell.angle_gamma   90.00
#
_symmetry.space_group_name_H-M   'P 1'
#
loop_
_entity.id
_entity.type
_entity.pdbx_description
1 polymer ?
#
loop_
_entity_poly.entity_id
_entity_poly.type
_entity_poly.pdbx_seq_one_letter_code
_entity_poly.pdbx_strand_id
1 'polypeptide(L)'
;MPEASDFRALAASSPWRFTTVHFTHRRQGHGGATAEGGPVEAWLDRARHRVVVRTAEGVDVAEGAPDGGAGSRTDAELFPPPAGTMLRPDGVAAQRPEDRHLDHGDPMWRDYRWTAMLDPVELCQGVDIDDVTATVLRGRATWAATCRPLAGRGEDWSGGYVPRCGCCPLLDSPAARTYEYGPEDPTLTGDLATVYRVHLDVGTGIVVDLTPLDGTEGASLTNEIHAVDESLDPPL
;
A
#
# COMPACT_ATOMS: atom_id res chain seq x y z
N MET A 1 -3.45 -21.41 10.35
CA MET A 1 -3.58 -20.83 9.00
C MET A 1 -4.08 -19.41 9.20
N PRO A 2 -3.52 -18.40 8.54
CA PRO A 2 -4.00 -17.02 8.67
C PRO A 2 -5.43 -16.90 8.12
N GLU A 3 -6.25 -16.09 8.76
CA GLU A 3 -7.60 -15.74 8.32
C GLU A 3 -7.66 -14.30 7.78
N ALA A 4 -8.82 -13.90 7.24
CA ALA A 4 -9.03 -12.55 6.72
C ALA A 4 -8.78 -11.45 7.77
N SER A 5 -9.13 -11.70 9.04
CA SER A 5 -8.86 -10.79 10.15
C SER A 5 -7.35 -10.63 10.44
N ASP A 6 -6.56 -11.69 10.25
CA ASP A 6 -5.10 -11.65 10.38
C ASP A 6 -4.49 -10.83 9.25
N PHE A 7 -4.95 -11.04 8.01
CA PHE A 7 -4.48 -10.29 6.85
C PHE A 7 -4.74 -8.78 7.00
N ARG A 8 -5.93 -8.39 7.46
CA ARG A 8 -6.25 -6.99 7.79
C ARG A 8 -5.36 -6.44 8.91
N ALA A 9 -5.15 -7.22 9.97
CA ALA A 9 -4.29 -6.80 11.08
C ALA A 9 -2.83 -6.59 10.63
N LEU A 10 -2.31 -7.44 9.75
CA LEU A 10 -0.97 -7.28 9.16
C LEU A 10 -0.89 -6.00 8.31
N ALA A 11 -1.87 -5.75 7.44
CA ALA A 11 -1.95 -4.54 6.64
C ALA A 11 -2.00 -3.27 7.52
N ALA A 12 -2.86 -3.28 8.54
CA ALA A 12 -3.00 -2.18 9.50
C ALA A 12 -1.72 -1.88 10.28
N SER A 13 -0.86 -2.89 10.46
CA SER A 13 0.37 -2.80 11.24
C SER A 13 1.55 -2.25 10.45
N SER A 14 1.50 -2.26 9.11
CA SER A 14 2.66 -1.95 8.25
C SER A 14 3.45 -0.70 8.64
N PRO A 15 2.80 0.42 9.05
CA PRO A 15 3.52 1.62 9.49
C PRO A 15 4.52 1.38 10.60
N TRP A 16 4.29 0.41 11.48
CA TRP A 16 5.07 0.26 12.72
C TRP A 16 5.99 -0.95 12.72
N ARG A 17 6.01 -1.72 11.64
CA ARG A 17 6.77 -2.98 11.55
C ARG A 17 8.21 -2.82 11.13
N PHE A 18 8.56 -1.67 10.56
CA PHE A 18 9.90 -1.35 10.10
C PHE A 18 10.07 0.17 10.03
N THR A 19 11.29 0.65 10.28
CA THR A 19 11.70 2.05 10.15
C THR A 19 12.44 2.29 8.83
N THR A 20 13.25 1.33 8.39
CA THR A 20 13.97 1.42 7.11
C THR A 20 13.68 0.23 6.21
N VAL A 21 13.61 0.48 4.89
CA VAL A 21 13.51 -0.59 3.89
C VAL A 21 14.25 -0.21 2.61
N HIS A 22 14.97 -1.18 2.05
CA HIS A 22 15.56 -1.13 0.72
C HIS A 22 14.86 -2.15 -0.17
N PHE A 23 14.36 -1.74 -1.33
CA PHE A 23 13.60 -2.63 -2.22
C PHE A 23 13.67 -2.21 -3.69
N THR A 24 13.42 -3.16 -4.58
CA THR A 24 13.15 -2.89 -5.99
C THR A 24 11.65 -2.88 -6.25
N HIS A 25 11.15 -1.78 -6.79
CA HIS A 25 9.75 -1.59 -7.19
C HIS A 25 9.60 -1.76 -8.70
N ARG A 26 8.56 -2.50 -9.12
CA ARG A 26 8.19 -2.66 -10.53
C ARG A 26 6.71 -2.41 -10.69
N ARG A 27 6.35 -1.42 -11.51
CA ARG A 27 4.98 -1.24 -12.01
C ARG A 27 4.81 -2.04 -13.29
N GLN A 28 3.69 -2.72 -13.43
CA GLN A 28 3.27 -3.25 -14.72
C GLN A 28 2.29 -2.27 -15.35
N GLY A 29 2.53 -1.97 -16.63
CA GLY A 29 1.58 -1.29 -17.50
C GLY A 29 0.46 -2.24 -17.94
N HIS A 30 -0.42 -1.72 -18.78
CA HIS A 30 -1.56 -2.47 -19.30
C HIS A 30 -1.14 -3.79 -19.96
N GLY A 31 -1.92 -4.86 -19.73
CA GLY A 31 -1.66 -6.18 -20.30
C GLY A 31 -0.37 -6.87 -19.82
N GLY A 32 0.18 -6.44 -18.68
CA GLY A 32 1.40 -7.04 -18.09
C GLY A 32 2.71 -6.56 -18.72
N ALA A 33 2.67 -5.53 -19.58
CA ALA A 33 3.89 -4.89 -20.08
C ALA A 33 4.66 -4.22 -18.93
N THR A 34 5.98 -4.11 -19.03
CA THR A 34 6.73 -3.25 -18.10
C THR A 34 6.32 -1.80 -18.34
N ALA A 35 5.89 -1.09 -17.30
CA ALA A 35 5.55 0.33 -17.42
C ALA A 35 6.77 1.16 -17.86
N GLU A 36 6.52 2.32 -18.49
CA GLU A 36 7.57 3.28 -18.80
C GLU A 36 8.39 3.63 -17.54
N GLY A 37 9.72 3.63 -17.66
CA GLY A 37 10.66 3.88 -16.56
C GLY A 37 11.29 2.64 -15.93
N GLY A 38 10.80 1.43 -16.22
CA GLY A 38 11.43 0.18 -15.78
C GLY A 38 11.39 -0.06 -14.26
N PRO A 39 12.08 -1.11 -13.76
CA PRO A 39 12.29 -1.29 -12.32
C PRO A 39 13.03 -0.11 -11.71
N VAL A 40 12.63 0.31 -10.52
CA VAL A 40 13.35 1.32 -9.73
C VAL A 40 13.81 0.72 -8.41
N GLU A 41 14.93 1.21 -7.88
CA GLU A 41 15.49 0.79 -6.60
C GLU A 41 15.28 1.91 -5.58
N ALA A 42 14.80 1.60 -4.39
CA ALA A 42 14.34 2.60 -3.44
C ALA A 42 14.79 2.32 -2.00
N TRP A 43 15.15 3.39 -1.30
CA TRP A 43 15.57 3.40 0.09
C TRP A 43 14.63 4.33 0.86
N LEU A 44 13.75 3.75 1.66
CA LEU A 44 12.83 4.48 2.53
C LEU A 44 13.36 4.49 3.96
N ASP A 45 13.51 5.68 4.51
CA ASP A 45 13.80 5.95 5.92
C ASP A 45 12.64 6.74 6.51
N ARG A 46 11.76 6.05 7.25
CA ARG A 46 10.59 6.68 7.87
C ARG A 46 10.97 7.60 9.03
N ALA A 47 12.05 7.30 9.76
CA ALA A 47 12.51 8.18 10.83
C ALA A 47 12.98 9.55 10.30
N ARG A 48 13.43 9.59 9.05
CA ARG A 48 13.79 10.83 8.34
C ARG A 48 12.72 11.34 7.39
N HIS A 49 11.57 10.65 7.29
CA HIS A 49 10.53 10.91 6.29
C HIS A 49 11.10 11.09 4.89
N ARG A 50 12.05 10.23 4.52
CA ARG A 50 12.83 10.39 3.30
C ARG A 50 12.80 9.13 2.49
N VAL A 51 12.51 9.27 1.20
CA VAL A 51 12.71 8.21 0.22
C VAL A 51 13.68 8.69 -0.84
N VAL A 52 14.65 7.85 -1.15
CA VAL A 52 15.54 8.00 -2.31
C VAL A 52 15.16 6.92 -3.32
N VAL A 53 14.97 7.28 -4.58
CA VAL A 53 14.62 6.35 -5.65
C VAL A 53 15.60 6.50 -6.80
N ARG A 54 16.31 5.42 -7.12
CA ARG A 54 17.17 5.31 -8.30
C ARG A 54 16.34 4.81 -9.48
N THR A 55 16.28 5.63 -10.53
CA THR A 55 15.61 5.35 -11.80
C THR A 55 16.65 5.17 -12.90
N ALA A 56 16.20 4.85 -14.13
CA ALA A 56 17.07 4.86 -15.30
C ALA A 56 17.55 6.28 -15.68
N GLU A 57 16.85 7.32 -15.22
CA GLU A 57 17.07 8.73 -15.58
C GLU A 57 17.92 9.47 -14.53
N GLY A 58 18.00 8.95 -13.30
CA GLY A 58 18.75 9.57 -12.22
C GLY A 58 18.32 9.12 -10.83
N VAL A 59 18.49 10.01 -9.86
CA VAL A 59 18.12 9.80 -8.45
C VAL A 59 17.08 10.85 -8.07
N ASP A 60 15.90 10.38 -7.66
CA ASP A 60 14.85 11.22 -7.09
C ASP A 60 14.92 11.15 -5.56
N VAL A 61 14.67 12.27 -4.90
CA VAL A 61 14.57 12.36 -3.44
C VAL A 61 13.25 13.04 -3.10
N ALA A 62 12.45 12.39 -2.25
CA ALA A 62 11.26 12.98 -1.67
C ALA A 62 11.35 12.97 -0.15
N GLU A 63 10.98 14.08 0.47
CA GLU A 63 11.04 14.32 1.91
C GLU A 63 9.69 14.87 2.42
N GLY A 64 9.31 14.46 3.63
CA GLY A 64 8.06 14.86 4.28
C GLY A 64 6.82 14.15 3.75
N ALA A 65 5.67 14.41 4.41
CA ALA A 65 4.37 13.93 3.95
C ALA A 65 3.87 14.75 2.73
N PRO A 66 3.15 14.13 1.78
CA PRO A 66 2.73 14.78 0.53
C PRO A 66 1.86 16.05 0.69
N ASP A 67 1.14 16.22 1.81
CA ASP A 67 0.27 17.38 2.08
C ASP A 67 0.77 18.29 3.21
N GLY A 68 2.10 18.48 3.33
CA GLY A 68 2.72 19.30 4.39
C GLY A 68 2.36 20.80 4.37
N GLY A 69 1.15 21.17 4.80
CA GLY A 69 0.85 22.49 5.33
C GLY A 69 1.56 22.71 6.66
N ALA A 70 2.16 23.89 6.84
CA ALA A 70 2.93 24.25 8.03
C ALA A 70 2.14 24.05 9.33
N GLY A 71 2.45 22.98 10.05
CA GLY A 71 1.86 22.69 11.37
C GLY A 71 1.35 21.26 11.48
N SER A 72 2.22 20.27 11.37
CA SER A 72 1.89 18.89 11.73
C SER A 72 2.88 18.41 12.79
N ARG A 73 2.38 17.57 13.71
CA ARG A 73 3.13 16.93 14.80
C ARG A 73 4.47 16.43 14.29
N THR A 74 5.52 16.56 15.09
CA THR A 74 6.88 16.13 14.69
C THR A 74 6.83 14.72 14.13
N ASP A 75 7.14 14.61 12.84
CA ASP A 75 7.54 13.46 12.04
C ASP A 75 8.08 12.24 12.84
N ALA A 76 8.83 12.48 13.91
CA ALA A 76 9.27 11.46 14.87
C ALA A 76 8.18 10.67 15.62
N GLU A 77 6.88 11.01 15.52
CA GLU A 77 5.79 10.34 16.26
C GLU A 77 5.14 9.16 15.53
N LEU A 78 5.57 8.82 14.30
CA LEU A 78 5.08 7.61 13.61
C LEU A 78 5.61 6.30 14.23
N PHE A 79 6.66 6.38 15.05
CA PHE A 79 7.25 5.23 15.76
C PHE A 79 7.57 5.60 17.20
N PRO A 80 7.16 4.80 18.21
CA PRO A 80 6.37 3.57 18.16
C PRO A 80 4.89 3.80 17.73
N PRO A 81 4.04 2.75 17.63
CA PRO A 81 2.61 2.96 17.42
C PRO A 81 2.05 4.04 18.36
N PRO A 82 1.15 4.93 17.88
CA PRO A 82 0.57 5.97 18.72
C PRO A 82 0.01 5.40 20.01
N ALA A 83 0.12 6.16 21.11
CA ALA A 83 -0.48 5.79 22.37
C ALA A 83 -1.99 5.57 22.17
N GLY A 84 -2.46 4.34 22.37
CA GLY A 84 -3.85 3.94 22.13
C GLY A 84 -4.07 2.98 20.97
N THR A 85 -3.05 2.68 20.14
CA THR A 85 -3.15 1.58 19.16
C THR A 85 -3.40 0.27 19.89
N MET A 86 -4.58 -0.32 19.66
CA MET A 86 -4.92 -1.60 20.26
C MET A 86 -4.15 -2.69 19.53
N LEU A 87 -3.27 -3.39 20.25
CA LEU A 87 -2.51 -4.53 19.73
C LEU A 87 -3.18 -5.85 20.12
N ARG A 88 -3.11 -6.82 19.21
CA ARG A 88 -3.45 -8.22 19.45
C ARG A 88 -2.33 -8.91 20.26
N PRO A 89 -2.58 -10.09 20.86
CA PRO A 89 -1.56 -10.84 21.60
C PRO A 89 -0.31 -11.22 20.80
N ASP A 90 -0.43 -11.30 19.47
CA ASP A 90 0.64 -11.58 18.51
C ASP A 90 1.41 -10.32 18.05
N GLY A 91 1.09 -9.15 18.61
CA GLY A 91 1.83 -7.90 18.39
C GLY A 91 1.47 -7.14 17.10
N VAL A 92 0.46 -7.58 16.35
CA VAL A 92 -0.13 -6.79 15.25
C VAL A 92 -1.29 -5.94 15.75
N ALA A 93 -1.57 -4.83 15.06
CA ALA A 93 -2.69 -3.96 15.38
C ALA A 93 -4.03 -4.70 15.25
N ALA A 94 -4.80 -4.69 16.34
CA ALA A 94 -6.20 -5.10 16.37
C ALA A 94 -7.08 -4.06 15.68
N GLN A 95 -6.75 -2.78 15.89
CA GLN A 95 -7.40 -1.64 15.24
C GLN A 95 -6.37 -0.53 15.07
N ARG A 96 -6.32 0.04 13.87
CA ARG A 96 -5.55 1.23 13.57
C ARG A 96 -6.34 2.48 14.03
N PRO A 97 -5.73 3.43 14.76
CA PRO A 97 -6.36 4.71 15.03
C PRO A 97 -6.70 5.43 13.72
N GLU A 98 -7.89 6.00 13.63
CA GLU A 98 -8.28 6.86 12.51
C GLU A 98 -7.51 8.19 12.63
N ASP A 99 -6.43 8.35 11.85
CA ASP A 99 -5.61 9.56 11.84
C ASP A 99 -5.01 9.79 10.45
N ARG A 100 -5.36 10.92 9.83
CA ARG A 100 -4.89 11.31 8.51
C ARG A 100 -3.36 11.35 8.40
N HIS A 101 -2.65 11.70 9.47
CA HIS A 101 -1.18 11.75 9.46
C HIS A 101 -0.55 10.36 9.43
N LEU A 102 -1.23 9.35 9.98
CA LEU A 102 -0.82 7.95 9.84
C LEU A 102 -1.06 7.48 8.40
N ASP A 103 -2.21 7.84 7.83
CA ASP A 103 -2.65 7.34 6.52
C ASP A 103 -1.88 7.93 5.33
N HIS A 104 -1.17 9.04 5.55
CA HIS A 104 -0.30 9.69 4.55
C HIS A 104 1.13 9.91 5.06
N GLY A 105 1.58 9.12 6.06
CA GLY A 105 2.85 9.37 6.76
C GLY A 105 4.12 9.08 5.96
N ASP A 106 4.04 8.19 4.95
CA ASP A 106 5.18 7.85 4.11
C ASP A 106 5.46 8.92 3.05
N PRO A 107 6.75 9.27 2.80
CA PRO A 107 7.11 10.16 1.71
C PRO A 107 6.72 9.53 0.37
N MET A 108 6.10 10.35 -0.48
CA MET A 108 5.51 9.91 -1.74
C MET A 108 6.50 10.05 -2.89
N TRP A 109 6.69 8.98 -3.66
CA TRP A 109 7.32 9.05 -4.97
C TRP A 109 6.27 8.84 -6.07
N ARG A 110 6.11 9.84 -6.94
CA ARG A 110 5.13 9.95 -8.04
C ARG A 110 3.65 10.05 -7.67
N ASP A 111 3.08 9.08 -6.97
CA ASP A 111 1.63 9.03 -6.70
C ASP A 111 1.27 8.25 -5.43
N TYR A 112 0.01 8.35 -4.96
CA TYR A 112 -0.40 7.75 -3.68
C TYR A 112 -0.41 6.22 -3.70
N ARG A 113 -0.41 5.56 -4.87
CA ARG A 113 -0.27 4.10 -4.94
C ARG A 113 1.06 3.65 -4.34
N TRP A 114 2.12 4.47 -4.48
CA TRP A 114 3.40 4.26 -3.81
C TRP A 114 3.24 4.16 -2.29
N THR A 115 2.52 5.11 -1.69
CA THR A 115 2.28 5.09 -0.25
C THR A 115 1.37 3.92 0.13
N ALA A 116 0.34 3.63 -0.68
CA ALA A 116 -0.64 2.58 -0.39
C ALA A 116 -0.02 1.16 -0.44
N MET A 117 1.03 0.93 -1.22
CA MET A 117 1.75 -0.36 -1.18
C MET A 117 2.68 -0.49 0.03
N LEU A 118 3.24 0.62 0.53
CA LEU A 118 4.12 0.64 1.70
C LEU A 118 3.33 0.56 3.02
N ASP A 119 2.12 1.10 3.00
CA ASP A 119 1.18 1.06 4.10
C ASP A 119 -0.22 0.74 3.54
N PRO A 120 -0.60 -0.54 3.46
CA PRO A 120 -1.83 -0.95 2.79
C PRO A 120 -3.07 -0.83 3.68
N VAL A 121 -3.25 0.33 4.32
CA VAL A 121 -4.45 0.62 5.14
C VAL A 121 -5.75 0.45 4.36
N GLU A 122 -5.73 0.65 3.03
CA GLU A 122 -6.89 0.46 2.16
C GLU A 122 -7.46 -0.97 2.19
N LEU A 123 -6.66 -1.97 2.60
CA LEU A 123 -7.09 -3.35 2.76
C LEU A 123 -7.83 -3.61 4.08
N CYS A 124 -7.82 -2.66 5.01
CA CYS A 124 -8.37 -2.84 6.35
C CYS A 124 -9.90 -2.73 6.39
N GLN A 125 -10.50 -2.02 5.43
CA GLN A 125 -11.95 -1.78 5.37
C GLN A 125 -12.45 -1.75 3.92
N GLY A 126 -13.72 -2.09 3.72
CA GLY A 126 -14.34 -2.00 2.39
C GLY A 126 -13.80 -2.99 1.35
N VAL A 127 -13.06 -4.01 1.80
CA VAL A 127 -12.52 -5.07 0.94
C VAL A 127 -13.00 -6.41 1.48
N ASP A 128 -13.62 -7.21 0.62
CA ASP A 128 -13.86 -8.63 0.89
C ASP A 128 -12.56 -9.41 0.65
N ILE A 129 -12.20 -10.23 1.64
CA ILE A 129 -10.90 -10.92 1.70
C ILE A 129 -11.15 -12.40 1.96
N ASP A 130 -10.74 -13.22 1.02
CA ASP A 130 -10.85 -14.68 1.06
C ASP A 130 -9.52 -15.36 0.67
N ASP A 131 -9.50 -16.69 0.75
CA ASP A 131 -8.36 -17.55 0.36
C ASP A 131 -7.01 -17.20 1.00
N VAL A 132 -7.02 -16.71 2.25
CA VAL A 132 -5.79 -16.30 2.94
C VAL A 132 -4.88 -17.50 3.17
N THR A 133 -3.68 -17.44 2.60
CA THR A 133 -2.72 -18.54 2.60
C THR A 133 -1.32 -18.04 2.99
N ALA A 134 -0.67 -18.73 3.91
CA ALA A 134 0.75 -18.52 4.18
C ALA A 134 1.62 -19.17 3.09
N THR A 135 2.58 -18.43 2.57
CA THR A 135 3.48 -18.85 1.50
C THR A 135 4.88 -18.23 1.68
N VAL A 136 5.78 -18.54 0.75
CA VAL A 136 7.08 -17.88 0.63
C VAL A 136 7.18 -17.27 -0.76
N LEU A 137 7.38 -15.96 -0.83
CA LEU A 137 7.57 -15.23 -2.08
C LEU A 137 8.94 -14.57 -2.07
N ARG A 138 9.76 -14.85 -3.10
CA ARG A 138 11.12 -14.28 -3.25
C ARG A 138 11.98 -14.46 -1.98
N GLY A 139 11.86 -15.62 -1.34
CA GLY A 139 12.63 -15.99 -0.14
C GLY A 139 12.10 -15.42 1.18
N ARG A 140 10.98 -14.68 1.18
CA ARG A 140 10.40 -14.06 2.38
C ARG A 140 9.06 -14.70 2.74
N ALA A 141 8.77 -14.77 4.05
CA ALA A 141 7.47 -15.24 4.52
C ALA A 141 6.39 -14.24 4.12
N THR A 142 5.32 -14.72 3.50
CA THR A 142 4.32 -13.88 2.85
C THR A 142 2.93 -14.45 3.10
N TRP A 143 1.94 -13.59 3.27
CA TRP A 143 0.54 -13.98 3.23
C TRP A 143 -0.06 -13.53 1.90
N ALA A 144 -0.71 -14.46 1.20
CA ALA A 144 -1.45 -14.22 -0.02
C ALA A 144 -2.95 -14.20 0.29
N ALA A 145 -3.71 -13.31 -0.31
CA ALA A 145 -5.17 -13.29 -0.23
C ALA A 145 -5.79 -12.88 -1.56
N THR A 146 -7.00 -13.35 -1.80
CA THR A 146 -7.85 -12.81 -2.86
C THR A 146 -8.65 -11.64 -2.26
N CYS A 147 -8.66 -10.49 -2.94
CA CYS A 147 -9.20 -9.23 -2.43
C CYS A 147 -10.17 -8.62 -3.45
N ARG A 148 -11.35 -8.22 -2.99
CA ARG A 148 -12.41 -7.61 -3.80
C ARG A 148 -12.86 -6.28 -3.20
N PRO A 149 -12.54 -5.14 -3.83
CA PRO A 149 -13.05 -3.84 -3.43
C PRO A 149 -14.59 -3.82 -3.48
N LEU A 150 -15.23 -3.38 -2.39
CA LEU A 150 -16.68 -3.29 -2.31
C LEU A 150 -17.17 -1.90 -2.71
N ALA A 151 -18.26 -1.82 -3.45
CA ALA A 151 -18.96 -0.55 -3.67
C ALA A 151 -19.62 -0.08 -2.37
N GLY A 152 -19.50 1.21 -2.06
CA GLY A 152 -20.18 1.81 -0.92
C GLY A 152 -21.68 1.95 -1.15
N ARG A 153 -22.42 2.14 -0.06
CA ARG A 153 -23.86 2.44 -0.10
C ARG A 153 -24.11 3.87 0.35
N GLY A 154 -24.97 4.58 -0.38
CA GLY A 154 -25.39 5.93 -0.02
C GLY A 154 -24.31 6.99 -0.27
N GLU A 155 -24.62 8.23 0.08
CA GLU A 155 -23.72 9.37 -0.08
C GLU A 155 -22.49 9.31 0.86
N ASP A 156 -22.60 8.59 1.98
CA ASP A 156 -21.53 8.40 2.95
C ASP A 156 -20.57 7.25 2.58
N TRP A 157 -20.82 6.58 1.45
CA TRP A 157 -20.04 5.45 0.96
C TRP A 157 -19.90 4.31 1.98
N SER A 158 -20.93 4.10 2.82
CA SER A 158 -20.82 3.16 3.94
C SER A 158 -20.49 1.72 3.50
N GLY A 159 -19.51 1.13 4.18
CA GLY A 159 -19.03 -0.23 3.92
C GLY A 159 -18.28 -0.43 2.60
N GLY A 160 -18.05 0.64 1.84
CA GLY A 160 -17.31 0.59 0.58
C GLY A 160 -15.81 0.68 0.77
N TYR A 161 -15.07 0.30 -0.27
CA TYR A 161 -13.65 0.53 -0.40
C TYR A 161 -13.37 2.03 -0.46
N VAL A 162 -12.53 2.52 0.46
CA VAL A 162 -12.10 3.92 0.53
C VAL A 162 -10.59 3.95 0.28
N PRO A 163 -10.15 4.28 -0.95
CA PRO A 163 -8.74 4.44 -1.23
C PRO A 163 -8.19 5.70 -0.56
N ARG A 164 -6.88 5.74 -0.30
CA ARG A 164 -6.17 6.94 0.15
C ARG A 164 -6.31 8.08 -0.84
N CYS A 165 -6.32 7.73 -2.11
CA CYS A 165 -6.53 8.63 -3.22
C CYS A 165 -7.29 7.89 -4.31
N GLY A 166 -8.47 8.37 -4.67
CA GLY A 166 -9.33 7.70 -5.63
C GLY A 166 -8.80 7.71 -7.07
N CYS A 167 -7.90 8.64 -7.42
CA CYS A 167 -7.27 8.69 -8.74
C CYS A 167 -6.06 7.74 -8.90
N CYS A 168 -5.48 7.25 -7.80
CA CYS A 168 -4.37 6.30 -7.80
C CYS A 168 -4.47 5.27 -6.65
N PRO A 169 -5.59 4.51 -6.59
CA PRO A 169 -5.84 3.54 -5.53
C PRO A 169 -4.86 2.36 -5.60
N LEU A 170 -4.74 1.62 -4.49
CA LEU A 170 -4.05 0.33 -4.49
C LEU A 170 -4.80 -0.67 -5.38
N LEU A 171 -6.11 -0.79 -5.20
CA LEU A 171 -7.00 -1.68 -5.96
C LEU A 171 -7.83 -0.85 -6.96
N ASP A 172 -7.23 -0.60 -8.13
CA ASP A 172 -7.83 0.19 -9.22
C ASP A 172 -9.01 -0.50 -9.91
N SER A 173 -10.19 -0.29 -9.34
CA SER A 173 -11.42 -1.04 -9.58
C SER A 173 -12.62 -0.13 -9.83
N PRO A 174 -13.75 -0.66 -10.31
CA PRO A 174 -14.97 0.12 -10.46
C PRO A 174 -15.43 0.79 -9.16
N ALA A 175 -15.23 0.14 -8.01
CA ALA A 175 -15.54 0.72 -6.70
C ALA A 175 -14.69 1.97 -6.42
N ALA A 176 -13.38 1.90 -6.68
CA ALA A 176 -12.47 3.03 -6.48
C ALA A 176 -12.77 4.20 -7.44
N ARG A 177 -13.04 3.89 -8.72
CA ARG A 177 -13.37 4.88 -9.75
C ARG A 177 -14.71 5.56 -9.47
N THR A 178 -15.72 4.79 -9.05
CA THR A 178 -17.01 5.33 -8.65
C THR A 178 -16.90 6.21 -7.40
N TYR A 179 -16.05 5.83 -6.44
CA TYR A 179 -15.78 6.66 -5.26
C TYR A 179 -15.19 8.03 -5.63
N GLU A 180 -14.22 8.06 -6.57
CA GLU A 180 -13.53 9.29 -6.97
C GLU A 180 -14.35 10.16 -7.94
N TYR A 181 -14.89 9.54 -8.99
CA TYR A 181 -15.42 10.23 -10.16
C TYR A 181 -16.93 10.09 -10.31
N GLY A 182 -17.56 9.27 -9.47
CA GLY A 182 -18.99 8.97 -9.54
C GLY A 182 -19.35 7.89 -10.56
N PRO A 183 -20.61 7.44 -10.57
CA PRO A 183 -21.08 6.34 -11.41
C PRO A 183 -21.16 6.69 -12.91
N GLU A 184 -21.06 7.97 -13.26
CA GLU A 184 -21.09 8.47 -14.64
C GLU A 184 -19.68 8.63 -15.25
N ASP A 185 -18.64 8.17 -14.55
CA ASP A 185 -17.26 8.24 -15.03
C ASP A 185 -17.10 7.41 -16.32
N PRO A 186 -16.70 8.04 -17.46
CA PRO A 186 -16.49 7.32 -18.71
C PRO A 186 -15.38 6.27 -18.64
N THR A 187 -14.53 6.29 -17.61
CA THR A 187 -13.49 5.28 -17.39
C THR A 187 -13.99 4.02 -16.67
N LEU A 188 -15.26 3.98 -16.25
CA LEU A 188 -15.92 2.77 -15.74
C LEU A 188 -16.21 1.79 -16.89
N THR A 189 -15.16 1.13 -17.36
CA THR A 189 -15.24 0.10 -18.40
C THR A 189 -15.50 -1.28 -17.79
N GLY A 190 -15.96 -2.23 -18.60
CA GLY A 190 -16.04 -3.63 -18.22
C GLY A 190 -14.66 -4.33 -18.15
N ASP A 191 -13.59 -3.61 -18.50
CA ASP A 191 -12.23 -4.14 -18.52
C ASP A 191 -11.49 -3.93 -17.19
N LEU A 192 -12.01 -3.09 -16.29
CA LEU A 192 -11.46 -2.88 -14.96
C LEU A 192 -11.53 -4.16 -14.12
N ALA A 193 -10.42 -4.48 -13.46
CA ALA A 193 -10.34 -5.58 -12.52
C ALA A 193 -11.27 -5.37 -11.31
N THR A 194 -11.93 -6.44 -10.91
CA THR A 194 -12.79 -6.48 -9.71
C THR A 194 -12.20 -7.37 -8.62
N VAL A 195 -11.16 -8.13 -8.94
CA VAL A 195 -10.53 -9.11 -8.07
C VAL A 195 -9.02 -9.03 -8.19
N TYR A 196 -8.34 -9.01 -7.05
CA TYR A 196 -6.88 -8.99 -6.99
C TYR A 196 -6.35 -10.14 -6.17
N ARG A 197 -5.19 -10.64 -6.57
CA ARG A 197 -4.30 -11.38 -5.69
C ARG A 197 -3.33 -10.40 -5.06
N VAL A 198 -3.37 -10.30 -3.73
CA VAL A 198 -2.49 -9.43 -2.94
C VAL A 198 -1.59 -10.28 -2.06
N HIS A 199 -0.30 -9.93 -2.02
CA HIS A 199 0.69 -10.56 -1.16
C HIS A 199 1.30 -9.53 -0.21
N LEU A 200 1.24 -9.80 1.10
CA LEU A 200 1.88 -8.99 2.14
C LEU A 200 3.11 -9.71 2.69
N ASP A 201 4.25 -9.00 2.77
CA ASP A 201 5.40 -9.49 3.53
C ASP A 201 5.04 -9.58 5.01
N VAL A 202 5.24 -10.73 5.64
CA VAL A 202 4.90 -10.92 7.07
C VAL A 202 5.82 -10.09 7.96
N GLY A 203 7.06 -9.84 7.53
CA GLY A 203 8.00 -9.01 8.25
C GLY A 203 7.54 -7.56 8.32
N THR A 204 7.22 -6.96 7.18
CA THR A 204 6.98 -5.51 7.07
C THR A 204 5.52 -5.10 6.94
N GLY A 205 4.63 -5.97 6.46
CA GLY A 205 3.26 -5.61 6.07
C GLY A 205 3.15 -4.94 4.70
N ILE A 206 4.26 -4.73 3.98
CA ILE A 206 4.29 -4.13 2.63
C ILE A 206 3.64 -5.08 1.62
N VAL A 207 2.93 -4.51 0.65
CA VAL A 207 2.46 -5.24 -0.54
C VAL A 207 3.66 -5.60 -1.42
N VAL A 208 4.01 -6.89 -1.49
CA VAL A 208 5.14 -7.39 -2.29
C VAL A 208 4.74 -7.89 -3.67
N ASP A 209 3.45 -8.13 -3.88
CA ASP A 209 2.88 -8.52 -5.17
C ASP A 209 1.40 -8.16 -5.20
N LEU A 210 0.98 -7.53 -6.29
CA LEU A 210 -0.40 -7.17 -6.57
C LEU A 210 -0.67 -7.51 -8.03
N THR A 211 -1.62 -8.42 -8.25
CA THR A 211 -1.96 -8.90 -9.59
C THR A 211 -3.47 -8.96 -9.77
N PRO A 212 -4.05 -8.30 -10.79
CA PRO A 212 -5.44 -8.53 -11.20
C PRO A 212 -5.69 -10.02 -11.51
N LEU A 213 -6.79 -10.58 -11.00
CA LEU A 213 -7.23 -11.95 -11.33
C LEU A 213 -8.29 -11.99 -12.42
N ASP A 214 -8.88 -10.84 -12.71
CA ASP A 214 -9.84 -10.59 -13.78
C ASP A 214 -9.60 -9.20 -14.39
N GLY A 215 -10.41 -8.84 -15.37
CA GLY A 215 -10.22 -7.61 -16.14
C GLY A 215 -8.96 -7.65 -17.02
N THR A 216 -8.83 -6.64 -17.87
CA THR A 216 -7.59 -6.36 -18.62
C THR A 216 -6.95 -5.04 -18.21
N GLU A 217 -7.66 -4.24 -17.41
CA GLU A 217 -7.22 -2.98 -16.81
C GLU A 217 -7.16 -3.11 -15.28
N GLY A 218 -6.26 -2.35 -14.66
CA GLY A 218 -6.07 -2.33 -13.20
C GLY A 218 -4.61 -2.18 -12.79
N ALA A 219 -4.38 -1.94 -11.51
CA ALA A 219 -3.05 -1.80 -10.96
C ALA A 219 -2.36 -3.17 -10.81
N SER A 220 -1.11 -3.28 -11.28
CA SER A 220 -0.23 -4.40 -10.99
C SER A 220 1.16 -3.91 -10.61
N LEU A 221 1.74 -4.50 -9.57
CA LEU A 221 3.07 -4.16 -9.09
C LEU A 221 3.75 -5.32 -8.37
N THR A 222 5.07 -5.24 -8.28
CA THR A 222 5.87 -6.11 -7.40
C THR A 222 6.87 -5.27 -6.62
N ASN A 223 7.11 -5.65 -5.36
CA ASN A 223 8.18 -5.11 -4.53
C ASN A 223 9.07 -6.26 -4.06
N GLU A 224 10.36 -6.15 -4.34
CA GLU A 224 11.38 -7.11 -3.92
C GLU A 224 12.21 -6.47 -2.81
N ILE A 225 12.00 -6.93 -1.57
CA ILE A 225 12.63 -6.38 -0.37
C ILE A 225 14.04 -6.97 -0.21
N HIS A 226 15.03 -6.10 -0.17
CA HIS A 226 16.45 -6.44 -0.06
C HIS A 226 16.97 -6.35 1.37
N ALA A 227 16.54 -5.32 2.11
CA ALA A 227 16.94 -5.10 3.51
C ALA A 227 15.82 -4.39 4.29
N VAL A 228 15.72 -4.66 5.59
CA VAL A 228 14.72 -4.09 6.51
C VAL A 228 15.41 -3.78 7.83
N ASP A 229 15.20 -2.57 8.36
CA ASP A 229 15.81 -2.09 9.62
C ASP A 229 17.34 -2.20 9.65
N GLU A 230 17.94 -2.16 8.47
CA GLU A 230 19.38 -2.06 8.27
C GLU A 230 19.77 -0.62 7.94
N SER A 231 21.06 -0.30 8.10
CA SER A 231 21.60 0.98 7.67
C SER A 231 21.48 1.11 6.15
N LEU A 232 20.84 2.18 5.69
CA LEU A 232 20.70 2.47 4.27
C LEU A 232 21.93 3.22 3.74
N ASP A 233 22.37 2.86 2.53
CA ASP A 233 23.41 3.57 1.77
C ASP A 233 22.86 3.94 0.38
N PRO A 234 21.92 4.89 0.30
CA PRO A 234 21.32 5.28 -0.97
C PRO A 234 22.34 6.03 -1.86
N PRO A 235 22.20 5.97 -3.20
CA PRO A 235 22.97 6.83 -4.09
C PRO A 235 22.70 8.30 -3.78
N LEU A 236 23.73 9.12 -3.92
CA LEU A 236 23.63 10.59 -3.89
C LEU A 236 23.43 11.13 -5.31
#